data_AF-A0A2E7RH75-F1
#
_entry.id   AF-A0A2E7RH75-F1
#
_cell.length_a   1.000
_cell.length_b   1.000
_cell.length_c   1.000
_cell.angle_alpha   90.00
_cell.angle_beta   90.00
_cell.angle_gamma   90.00
#
_symmetry.space_group_name_H-M   'P 1'
#
loop_
_entity.id
_entity.type
_entity.pdbx_description
1 polymer ?
#
loop_
_entity_poly.entity_id
_entity_poly.type
_entity_poly.pdbx_seq_one_letter_code
_entity_poly.pdbx_strand_id
1 'polypeptide(L)'
;MNKPLLLIFLSVCYNPAFAQAGGRQTGPPPIIRQDPIKQVHPPQHAQMDKSRSTSLKPDPFSNNRPLLLVDGVPIMSGDINAMVAYYRSFRDGSVDILLRDAVQALVPRSVMRAHFGRSLPAMEKRINAALKKVIGLEDWTPVVTEFSDDNEDDSPKDGAYVFGREVAVQPFDRFSHTLQEGAPSNPFLTVYGFHFLEVTQYEQKTDPKDNKTHVRHILVMFPELQEMEKAGKDIRTEIKRLVSECKIKLLEDGLHNILPPKLRGNIIKS
;
A
#
# COMPACT_ATOMS: atom_id res chain seq x y z
N MET A 1 -7.85 15.86 34.87
CA MET A 1 -7.54 16.50 33.57
C MET A 1 -7.97 15.52 32.49
N ASN A 2 -9.08 15.84 31.82
CA ASN A 2 -9.74 14.99 30.83
C ASN A 2 -8.93 14.98 29.53
N LYS A 3 -8.49 13.80 29.09
CA LYS A 3 -8.04 13.56 27.72
C LYS A 3 -9.28 13.26 26.86
N PRO A 4 -9.45 13.86 25.68
CA PRO A 4 -10.53 13.46 24.79
C PRO A 4 -10.18 12.10 24.16
N LEU A 5 -11.10 11.14 24.29
CA LEU A 5 -11.23 10.02 23.37
C LEU A 5 -11.45 10.60 21.96
N LEU A 6 -10.66 10.17 20.99
CA LEU A 6 -10.97 10.39 19.59
C LEU A 6 -11.17 9.04 18.90
N LEU A 7 -12.46 8.76 18.66
CA LEU A 7 -12.99 7.62 17.92
C LEU A 7 -12.36 7.51 16.52
N ILE A 8 -11.95 6.31 16.15
CA ILE A 8 -11.95 5.86 14.75
C ILE A 8 -13.07 4.83 14.64
N PHE A 9 -14.13 5.16 13.90
CA PHE A 9 -15.14 4.18 13.51
C PHE A 9 -14.60 3.36 12.33
N LEU A 10 -14.43 2.07 12.55
CA LEU A 10 -15.13 1.03 11.80
C LEU A 10 -15.41 -0.13 12.75
N SER A 11 -16.47 0.04 13.54
CA SER A 11 -17.16 -1.06 14.18
C SER A 11 -17.83 -1.89 13.09
N VAL A 12 -17.38 -3.13 12.91
CA VAL A 12 -18.20 -4.21 12.34
C VAL A 12 -18.18 -5.34 13.35
N CYS A 13 -19.34 -5.58 13.94
CA CYS A 13 -19.58 -6.61 14.93
C CYS A 13 -19.32 -8.01 14.37
N TYR A 14 -18.70 -8.89 15.16
CA TYR A 14 -18.88 -10.33 14.99
C TYR A 14 -18.85 -11.07 16.34
N ASN A 15 -19.93 -11.84 16.59
CA ASN A 15 -20.13 -12.88 17.60
C ASN A 15 -21.11 -13.86 16.90
N PRO A 16 -21.00 -15.21 16.95
CA PRO A 16 -20.90 -15.97 18.20
C PRO A 16 -20.06 -17.28 18.21
N ALA A 17 -19.68 -17.67 19.43
CA ALA A 17 -19.67 -18.99 20.09
C ALA A 17 -19.50 -20.36 19.35
N PHE A 18 -18.85 -21.30 20.08
CA PHE A 18 -18.67 -22.77 19.92
C PHE A 18 -17.62 -23.23 18.88
N ALA A 19 -16.73 -24.20 19.09
CA ALA A 19 -16.71 -25.35 19.99
C ALA A 19 -15.28 -25.84 20.36
N GLN A 20 -15.24 -26.75 21.34
CA GLN A 20 -14.10 -27.35 22.04
C GLN A 20 -13.34 -28.46 21.28
N ALA A 21 -12.05 -28.57 21.63
CA ALA A 21 -11.24 -29.76 21.98
C ALA A 21 -11.12 -30.99 21.05
N GLY A 22 -9.85 -31.42 20.85
CA GLY A 22 -9.49 -32.79 20.49
C GLY A 22 -8.04 -32.92 20.02
N GLY A 23 -7.12 -33.31 20.91
CA GLY A 23 -5.71 -33.56 20.57
C GLY A 23 -5.44 -34.97 20.04
N ARG A 24 -4.30 -35.14 19.33
CA ARG A 24 -3.35 -36.26 19.52
C ARG A 24 -2.08 -36.12 18.68
N GLN A 25 -0.96 -36.21 19.39
CA GLN A 25 0.28 -36.94 19.14
C GLN A 25 0.97 -36.92 17.75
N THR A 26 2.11 -36.25 17.83
CA THR A 26 3.38 -36.32 17.08
C THR A 26 3.82 -37.69 16.57
N GLY A 27 4.15 -37.75 15.27
CA GLY A 27 5.11 -38.69 14.68
C GLY A 27 6.28 -37.92 14.04
N PRO A 28 7.49 -38.49 13.96
CA PRO A 28 8.66 -37.78 13.43
C PRO A 28 8.58 -37.62 11.90
N PRO A 29 9.07 -36.50 11.34
CA PRO A 29 9.00 -36.25 9.90
C PRO A 29 10.06 -37.05 9.12
N PRO A 30 9.78 -37.44 7.87
CA PRO A 30 10.75 -38.13 7.01
C PRO A 30 11.85 -37.19 6.53
N ILE A 31 13.06 -37.73 6.44
CA ILE A 31 14.28 -37.06 5.95
C ILE A 31 14.14 -36.86 4.43
N ILE A 32 13.95 -35.61 4.00
CA ILE A 32 13.93 -35.23 2.58
C ILE A 32 15.35 -34.85 2.15
N ARG A 33 15.87 -35.55 1.15
CA ARG A 33 17.15 -35.24 0.48
C ARG A 33 17.03 -33.90 -0.25
N GLN A 34 17.98 -33.01 -0.01
CA GLN A 34 18.09 -31.73 -0.70
C GLN A 34 18.74 -31.94 -2.07
N ASP A 35 17.95 -31.81 -3.14
CA ASP A 35 18.47 -31.62 -4.49
C ASP A 35 18.85 -30.13 -4.70
N PRO A 36 19.88 -29.84 -5.51
CA PRO A 36 20.44 -28.49 -5.63
C PRO A 36 19.46 -27.49 -6.27
N ILE A 37 19.38 -26.32 -5.63
CA ILE A 37 18.57 -25.16 -5.98
C ILE A 37 18.85 -24.74 -7.44
N LYS A 38 17.89 -24.99 -8.34
CA LYS A 38 17.84 -24.31 -9.65
C LYS A 38 17.53 -22.84 -9.41
N GLN A 39 18.36 -21.96 -9.97
CA GLN A 39 18.14 -20.52 -10.01
C GLN A 39 16.79 -20.22 -10.65
N VAL A 40 15.87 -19.63 -9.90
CA VAL A 40 14.56 -19.17 -10.39
C VAL A 40 14.74 -17.73 -10.90
N HIS A 41 14.63 -17.56 -12.21
CA HIS A 41 14.49 -16.24 -12.83
C HIS A 41 13.12 -15.63 -12.47
N PRO A 42 13.02 -14.28 -12.37
CA PRO A 42 11.78 -13.61 -11.99
C PRO A 42 10.68 -13.86 -13.04
N PRO A 43 9.43 -14.17 -12.63
CA PRO A 43 8.34 -14.27 -13.58
C PRO A 43 7.97 -12.88 -14.09
N GLN A 44 7.99 -12.76 -15.41
CA GLN A 44 7.43 -11.65 -16.17
C GLN A 44 5.93 -11.54 -15.88
N HIS A 45 5.47 -10.29 -15.73
CA HIS A 45 4.09 -9.81 -15.81
C HIS A 45 2.97 -10.86 -15.64
N ALA A 46 2.31 -10.83 -14.48
CA ALA A 46 1.04 -11.51 -14.25
C ALA A 46 0.06 -11.18 -15.39
N GLN A 47 -0.35 -12.21 -16.12
CA GLN A 47 -1.39 -12.12 -17.14
C GLN A 47 -2.71 -11.80 -16.47
N MET A 48 -3.26 -10.63 -16.76
CA MET A 48 -4.62 -10.23 -16.38
C MET A 48 -5.63 -11.19 -17.03
N ASP A 49 -6.56 -11.70 -16.22
CA ASP A 49 -7.73 -12.45 -16.68
C ASP A 49 -8.55 -11.62 -17.70
N LYS A 50 -8.87 -12.22 -18.84
CA LYS A 50 -9.37 -11.56 -20.06
C LYS A 50 -10.90 -11.39 -20.12
N SER A 51 -11.62 -11.45 -18.99
CA SER A 51 -13.09 -11.45 -19.01
C SER A 51 -13.79 -10.10 -18.74
N ARG A 52 -13.07 -8.98 -18.59
CA ARG A 52 -13.66 -7.62 -18.49
C ARG A 52 -13.21 -6.71 -19.62
N SER A 53 -13.81 -6.87 -20.81
CA SER A 53 -13.66 -5.93 -21.92
C SER A 53 -14.63 -4.75 -21.78
N THR A 54 -14.35 -3.83 -20.86
CA THR A 54 -14.73 -2.42 -21.06
C THR A 54 -13.69 -1.84 -22.01
N SER A 55 -14.07 -1.06 -23.04
CA SER A 55 -13.08 -0.45 -23.93
C SER A 55 -12.13 0.41 -23.10
N LEU A 56 -10.92 -0.08 -22.86
CA LEU A 56 -9.95 0.60 -22.00
C LEU A 56 -9.62 1.93 -22.67
N LYS A 57 -10.13 3.03 -22.11
CA LYS A 57 -9.71 4.38 -22.51
C LYS A 57 -8.18 4.40 -22.47
N PRO A 58 -7.50 4.96 -23.48
CA PRO A 58 -6.06 4.90 -23.55
C PRO A 58 -5.44 5.53 -22.29
N ASP A 59 -4.25 5.04 -21.98
CA ASP A 59 -3.42 5.61 -20.93
C ASP A 59 -3.12 7.08 -21.24
N PRO A 60 -3.15 7.97 -20.22
CA PRO A 60 -2.80 9.38 -20.42
C PRO A 60 -1.39 9.59 -20.97
N PHE A 61 -0.44 8.72 -20.62
CA PHE A 61 0.95 8.79 -21.07
C PHE A 61 1.37 7.48 -21.73
N SER A 62 1.90 7.55 -22.96
CA SER A 62 2.30 6.36 -23.73
C SER A 62 3.63 5.75 -23.30
N ASN A 63 4.55 6.54 -22.74
CA ASN A 63 5.89 6.12 -22.35
C ASN A 63 6.12 6.35 -20.86
N ASN A 64 6.77 5.40 -20.19
CA ASN A 64 7.17 5.52 -18.79
C ASN A 64 8.40 6.43 -18.64
N ARG A 65 8.22 7.62 -18.06
CA ARG A 65 9.26 8.64 -17.87
C ARG A 65 8.96 9.48 -16.64
N PRO A 66 9.95 10.15 -16.01
CA PRO A 66 9.67 11.08 -14.93
C PRO A 66 8.90 12.29 -15.49
N LEU A 67 7.81 12.69 -14.82
CA LEU A 67 7.01 13.86 -15.20
C LEU A 67 7.25 15.05 -14.27
N LEU A 68 7.55 14.77 -13.00
CA LEU A 68 7.87 15.77 -12.00
C LEU A 68 8.79 15.17 -10.94
N LEU A 69 9.57 16.03 -10.29
CA LEU A 69 10.38 15.70 -9.13
C LEU A 69 9.76 16.33 -7.89
N VAL A 70 9.56 15.53 -6.84
CA VAL A 70 9.17 16.01 -5.51
C VAL A 70 10.37 15.86 -4.59
N ASP A 71 10.96 16.96 -4.16
CA ASP A 71 12.21 17.00 -3.39
C ASP A 71 13.33 16.16 -4.05
N GLY A 72 13.40 16.21 -5.38
CA GLY A 72 14.36 15.44 -6.19
C GLY A 72 13.96 13.99 -6.47
N VAL A 73 12.91 13.46 -5.84
CA VAL A 73 12.39 12.11 -6.10
C VAL A 73 11.42 12.13 -7.30
N PRO A 74 11.66 11.32 -8.36
CA PRO A 74 10.80 11.33 -9.53
C PRO A 74 9.45 10.67 -9.26
N ILE A 75 8.38 11.30 -9.76
CA ILE A 75 7.09 10.63 -10.01
C ILE A 75 7.02 10.27 -11.50
N MET A 76 6.88 8.98 -11.76
CA MET A 76 6.88 8.41 -13.10
C MET A 76 5.48 8.45 -13.72
N SER A 77 5.40 8.66 -15.03
CA SER A 77 4.13 8.59 -15.77
C SER A 77 3.44 7.22 -15.64
N GLY A 78 4.20 6.13 -15.51
CA GLY A 78 3.65 4.80 -15.25
C GLY A 78 2.91 4.69 -13.90
N ASP A 79 3.44 5.33 -12.85
CA ASP A 79 2.75 5.38 -11.55
C ASP A 79 1.42 6.15 -11.66
N ILE A 80 1.42 7.24 -12.42
CA ILE A 80 0.21 8.05 -12.65
C ILE A 80 -0.81 7.27 -13.50
N ASN A 81 -0.38 6.60 -14.58
CA ASN A 81 -1.28 5.75 -15.38
C ASN A 81 -1.91 4.65 -14.52
N ALA A 82 -1.12 3.99 -13.68
CA ALA A 82 -1.62 2.93 -12.80
C ALA A 82 -2.69 3.44 -11.83
N MET A 83 -2.53 4.65 -11.30
CA MET A 83 -3.53 5.31 -10.45
C MET A 83 -4.77 5.74 -11.23
N VAL A 84 -4.61 6.28 -12.44
CA VAL A 84 -5.75 6.66 -13.29
C VAL A 84 -6.55 5.43 -13.71
N ALA A 85 -5.89 4.34 -14.09
CA ALA A 85 -6.54 3.07 -14.41
C ALA A 85 -7.31 2.51 -13.21
N TYR A 86 -6.73 2.60 -12.01
CA TYR A 86 -7.40 2.25 -10.77
C TYR A 86 -8.66 3.08 -10.54
N TYR A 87 -8.59 4.41 -10.62
CA TYR A 87 -9.77 5.26 -10.41
C TYR A 87 -10.87 5.03 -11.45
N ARG A 88 -10.50 4.87 -12.72
CA ARG A 88 -11.45 4.54 -13.80
C ARG A 88 -12.18 3.21 -13.57
N SER A 89 -11.67 2.32 -12.72
CA SER A 89 -12.28 1.01 -12.48
C SER A 89 -13.52 1.07 -11.59
N PHE A 90 -13.77 2.18 -10.89
CA PHE A 90 -14.86 2.26 -9.92
C PHE A 90 -15.55 3.63 -9.82
N ARG A 91 -15.00 4.68 -10.45
CA ARG A 91 -15.66 5.99 -10.51
C ARG A 91 -15.49 6.66 -11.86
N ASP A 92 -16.49 7.47 -12.21
CA ASP A 92 -16.43 8.35 -13.36
C ASP A 92 -15.57 9.60 -13.06
N GLY A 93 -15.06 10.21 -14.12
CA GLY A 93 -14.28 11.43 -14.04
C GLY A 93 -13.63 11.80 -15.36
N SER A 94 -13.40 13.10 -15.57
CA SER A 94 -12.54 13.53 -16.68
C SER A 94 -11.10 13.10 -16.41
N VAL A 95 -10.33 12.88 -17.48
CA VAL A 95 -8.93 12.48 -17.35
C VAL A 95 -8.13 13.49 -16.52
N ASP A 96 -8.42 14.78 -16.66
CA ASP A 96 -7.76 15.85 -15.91
C ASP A 96 -7.98 15.75 -14.40
N ILE A 97 -9.19 15.39 -13.97
CA ILE A 97 -9.51 15.19 -12.54
C ILE A 97 -8.74 13.97 -12.02
N LEU A 98 -8.78 12.86 -12.75
CA LEU A 98 -8.11 11.62 -12.35
C LEU A 98 -6.58 11.77 -12.32
N LEU A 99 -6.01 12.53 -13.26
CA LEU A 99 -4.59 12.88 -13.25
C LEU A 99 -4.22 13.68 -12.00
N ARG A 100 -5.05 14.66 -11.64
CA ARG A 100 -4.83 15.47 -10.43
C ARG A 100 -4.90 14.65 -9.15
N ASP A 101 -5.89 13.75 -9.05
CA ASP A 101 -6.04 12.86 -7.90
C ASP A 101 -4.87 11.87 -7.80
N ALA A 102 -4.43 11.32 -8.94
CA ALA A 102 -3.26 10.45 -9.00
C ALA A 102 -2.00 11.14 -8.49
N VAL A 103 -1.74 12.37 -8.96
CA VAL A 103 -0.61 13.18 -8.48
C VAL A 103 -0.76 13.49 -6.99
N GLN A 104 -1.95 13.88 -6.53
CA GLN A 104 -2.21 14.15 -5.11
C GLN A 104 -1.89 12.95 -4.23
N ALA A 105 -2.23 11.75 -4.69
CA ALA A 105 -2.00 10.51 -3.95
C ALA A 105 -0.53 10.07 -3.94
N LEU A 106 0.22 10.38 -4.99
CA LEU A 106 1.62 9.95 -5.14
C LEU A 106 2.63 10.91 -4.48
N VAL A 107 2.32 12.22 -4.38
CA VAL A 107 3.22 13.22 -3.79
C VAL A 107 3.68 12.84 -2.37
N PRO A 108 2.79 12.47 -1.42
CA PRO A 108 3.20 12.15 -0.07
C PRO A 108 4.27 11.05 0.01
N ARG A 109 4.12 9.95 -0.74
CA ARG A 109 5.11 8.86 -0.77
C ARG A 109 6.48 9.37 -1.24
N SER A 110 6.51 10.25 -2.25
CA SER A 110 7.76 10.82 -2.76
C SER A 110 8.44 11.74 -1.74
N VAL A 111 7.67 12.54 -1.01
CA VAL A 111 8.19 13.37 0.11
C VAL A 111 8.83 12.47 1.16
N MET A 112 8.14 11.42 1.61
CA MET A 112 8.67 10.51 2.63
C MET A 112 9.95 9.80 2.15
N ARG A 113 9.99 9.40 0.87
CA ARG A 113 11.20 8.85 0.25
C ARG A 113 12.36 9.85 0.21
N ALA A 114 12.10 11.13 -0.03
CA ALA A 114 13.14 12.16 -0.03
C ALA A 114 13.69 12.41 1.38
N HIS A 115 12.81 12.50 2.37
CA HIS A 115 13.17 12.81 3.76
C HIS A 115 13.84 11.62 4.48
N PHE A 116 13.32 10.41 4.29
CA PHE A 116 13.74 9.21 5.01
C PHE A 116 14.38 8.16 4.10
N GLY A 117 14.85 8.55 2.92
CA GLY A 117 15.44 7.62 1.94
C GLY A 117 16.65 6.83 2.44
N ARG A 118 17.33 7.32 3.48
CA ARG A 118 18.50 6.67 4.09
C ARG A 118 18.17 5.33 4.76
N SER A 119 16.96 5.16 5.30
CA SER A 119 16.54 3.93 5.99
C SER A 119 15.99 2.85 5.05
N LEU A 120 15.67 3.21 3.79
CA LEU A 120 15.03 2.31 2.83
C LEU A 120 15.77 0.97 2.61
N PRO A 121 17.11 0.90 2.43
CA PRO A 121 17.76 -0.40 2.20
C PRO A 121 17.61 -1.38 3.37
N ALA A 122 17.64 -0.89 4.60
CA ALA A 122 17.47 -1.71 5.79
C ALA A 122 16.02 -2.17 5.94
N MET A 123 15.06 -1.27 5.70
CA MET A 123 13.64 -1.58 5.72
C MET A 123 13.27 -2.59 4.63
N GLU A 124 13.81 -2.42 3.41
CA GLU A 124 13.61 -3.34 2.29
C GLU A 124 14.14 -4.74 2.63
N LYS A 125 15.29 -4.84 3.30
CA LYS A 125 15.79 -6.13 3.79
C LYS A 125 14.83 -6.77 4.80
N ARG A 126 14.28 -6.00 5.74
CA ARG A 126 13.35 -6.49 6.78
C ARG A 126 12.03 -6.96 6.17
N ILE A 127 11.41 -6.17 5.30
CA ILE A 127 10.12 -6.53 4.67
C ILE A 127 10.26 -7.75 3.75
N ASN A 128 11.39 -7.88 3.03
CA ASN A 128 11.65 -9.08 2.22
C ASN A 128 11.89 -10.34 3.06
N ALA A 129 12.46 -10.20 4.26
CA ALA A 129 12.58 -11.32 5.18
C ALA A 129 11.21 -11.78 5.70
N ALA A 130 10.32 -10.83 6.01
CA ALA A 130 8.93 -11.11 6.38
C ALA A 130 8.17 -11.80 5.23
N LEU A 131 8.28 -11.29 4.00
CA LEU A 131 7.63 -11.88 2.82
C LEU A 131 8.06 -13.34 2.61
N LYS A 132 9.36 -13.64 2.74
CA LYS A 132 9.86 -15.01 2.62
C LYS A 132 9.28 -15.95 3.68
N LYS A 133 8.97 -15.44 4.87
CA LYS A 133 8.41 -16.23 5.97
C LYS A 133 6.92 -16.52 5.81
N VAL A 134 6.15 -15.63 5.18
CA VAL A 134 4.69 -15.86 4.97
C VAL A 134 4.35 -16.78 3.81
N ILE A 135 5.27 -17.00 2.86
CA ILE A 135 5.00 -17.83 1.68
C ILE A 135 4.65 -19.25 2.12
N GLY A 136 3.42 -19.67 1.79
CA GLY A 136 2.89 -20.99 2.15
C GLY A 136 2.35 -21.11 3.58
N LEU A 137 2.30 -20.01 4.35
CA LEU A 137 1.67 -20.00 5.68
C LEU A 137 0.19 -19.62 5.61
N GLU A 138 -0.64 -20.42 6.27
CA GLU A 138 -2.05 -20.09 6.51
C GLU A 138 -2.19 -19.07 7.66
N ASP A 139 -1.41 -19.20 8.73
CA ASP A 139 -1.40 -18.28 9.87
C ASP A 139 -0.22 -17.30 9.80
N TRP A 140 -0.53 -16.01 9.72
CA TRP A 140 0.46 -14.92 9.67
C TRP A 140 0.82 -14.37 11.04
N THR A 141 0.10 -14.76 12.11
CA THR A 141 0.27 -14.20 13.46
C THR A 141 1.73 -14.16 13.93
N PRO A 142 2.54 -15.23 13.77
CA PRO A 142 3.94 -15.20 14.19
C PRO A 142 4.78 -14.19 13.39
N VAL A 143 4.51 -14.05 12.09
CA VAL A 143 5.27 -13.15 11.22
C VAL A 143 4.84 -11.70 11.43
N VAL A 144 3.55 -11.45 11.64
CA VAL A 144 3.04 -10.13 12.00
C VAL A 144 3.65 -9.68 13.33
N THR A 145 3.66 -10.56 14.34
CA THR A 145 4.27 -10.28 15.65
C THR A 145 5.76 -9.96 15.56
N GLU A 146 6.51 -10.65 14.67
CA GLU A 146 7.96 -10.46 14.55
C GLU A 146 8.34 -9.25 13.68
N PHE A 147 7.58 -8.95 12.63
CA PHE A 147 8.00 -8.00 11.59
C PHE A 147 7.11 -6.77 11.43
N SER A 148 5.85 -6.81 11.85
CA SER A 148 4.95 -5.69 11.65
C SER A 148 5.18 -4.63 12.72
N ASP A 149 5.30 -3.39 12.28
CA ASP A 149 5.35 -2.21 13.13
C ASP A 149 3.96 -1.59 13.31
N ASP A 150 2.93 -2.16 12.69
CA ASP A 150 1.53 -1.81 12.91
C ASP A 150 1.07 -2.31 14.28
N ASN A 151 1.24 -1.46 15.30
CA ASN A 151 0.99 -1.77 16.71
C ASN A 151 -0.10 -0.88 17.33
N GLU A 152 -1.10 -0.45 16.55
CA GLU A 152 -2.26 0.23 17.14
C GLU A 152 -3.03 -0.74 18.06
N ASP A 153 -3.69 -0.22 19.11
CA ASP A 153 -4.37 -1.05 20.13
C ASP A 153 -5.42 -2.00 19.53
N ASP A 154 -6.02 -1.61 18.40
CA ASP A 154 -7.06 -2.35 17.68
C ASP A 154 -6.50 -3.16 16.49
N SER A 155 -5.18 -3.17 16.25
CA SER A 155 -4.58 -3.89 15.12
C SER A 155 -4.70 -5.41 15.29
N PRO A 156 -5.32 -6.13 14.33
CA PRO A 156 -5.49 -7.57 14.44
C PRO A 156 -4.14 -8.30 14.44
N LYS A 157 -4.05 -9.36 15.26
CA LYS A 157 -2.80 -10.12 15.45
C LYS A 157 -2.28 -10.80 14.19
N ASP A 158 -3.17 -11.07 13.24
CA ASP A 158 -2.89 -11.66 11.93
C ASP A 158 -2.74 -10.60 10.82
N GLY A 159 -2.79 -9.31 11.18
CA GLY A 159 -2.66 -8.18 10.26
C GLY A 159 -3.87 -7.96 9.37
N ALA A 160 -5.04 -8.53 9.70
CA ALA A 160 -6.25 -8.47 8.88
C ALA A 160 -6.98 -7.12 8.94
N TYR A 161 -7.49 -6.65 7.80
CA TYR A 161 -8.31 -5.45 7.69
C TYR A 161 -9.42 -5.64 6.64
N VAL A 162 -10.55 -4.95 6.83
CA VAL A 162 -11.64 -4.89 5.85
C VAL A 162 -11.99 -3.43 5.59
N PHE A 163 -11.91 -3.00 4.34
CA PHE A 163 -12.21 -1.61 3.97
C PHE A 163 -12.64 -1.45 2.52
N GLY A 164 -13.28 -0.31 2.23
CA GLY A 164 -13.73 0.07 0.90
C GLY A 164 -12.67 0.82 0.09
N ARG A 165 -13.00 1.25 -1.13
CA ARG A 165 -12.08 2.01 -1.97
C ARG A 165 -11.86 3.43 -1.44
N GLU A 166 -10.67 3.97 -1.68
CA GLU A 166 -10.25 5.31 -1.28
C GLU A 166 -10.26 5.57 0.24
N VAL A 167 -10.22 4.49 1.04
CA VAL A 167 -10.13 4.58 2.50
C VAL A 167 -8.67 4.56 2.94
N ALA A 168 -7.83 3.74 2.30
CA ALA A 168 -6.41 3.60 2.66
C ALA A 168 -5.52 4.52 1.80
N VAL A 169 -4.27 4.71 2.26
CA VAL A 169 -3.26 5.49 1.51
C VAL A 169 -2.80 4.76 0.25
N GLN A 170 -2.38 5.49 -0.77
CA GLN A 170 -1.85 4.88 -1.99
C GLN A 170 -0.35 4.51 -1.85
N PRO A 171 0.11 3.40 -2.46
CA PRO A 171 -0.64 2.46 -3.32
C PRO A 171 -1.32 1.30 -2.56
N PHE A 172 -1.40 1.33 -1.22
CA PHE A 172 -2.00 0.24 -0.42
C PHE A 172 -3.46 -0.02 -0.81
N ASP A 173 -4.24 1.05 -0.90
CA ASP A 173 -5.64 1.00 -1.33
C ASP A 173 -5.79 0.38 -2.73
N ARG A 174 -5.02 0.88 -3.72
CA ARG A 174 -5.02 0.27 -5.07
C ARG A 174 -4.71 -1.22 -5.02
N PHE A 175 -3.67 -1.64 -4.31
CA PHE A 175 -3.29 -3.06 -4.28
C PHE A 175 -4.32 -3.95 -3.57
N SER A 176 -4.94 -3.45 -2.52
CA SER A 176 -6.02 -4.17 -1.82
C SER A 176 -7.21 -4.46 -2.73
N HIS A 177 -7.45 -3.58 -3.70
CA HIS A 177 -8.62 -3.62 -4.59
C HIS A 177 -8.34 -4.09 -6.03
N THR A 178 -7.11 -4.54 -6.31
CA THR A 178 -6.70 -4.94 -7.68
C THR A 178 -5.87 -6.22 -7.75
N LEU A 179 -5.24 -6.66 -6.66
CA LEU A 179 -4.44 -7.89 -6.67
C LEU A 179 -5.31 -9.14 -6.69
N GLN A 180 -4.73 -10.24 -7.18
CA GLN A 180 -5.38 -11.54 -7.13
C GLN A 180 -5.53 -12.01 -5.67
N GLU A 181 -6.64 -12.67 -5.37
CA GLU A 181 -6.89 -13.30 -4.08
C GLU A 181 -5.91 -14.46 -3.81
N GLY A 182 -5.48 -14.60 -2.55
CA GLY A 182 -4.71 -15.75 -2.06
C GLY A 182 -3.20 -15.70 -2.30
N ALA A 183 -2.67 -14.60 -2.85
CA ALA A 183 -1.23 -14.44 -3.09
C ALA A 183 -0.70 -13.14 -2.48
N PRO A 184 0.41 -13.18 -1.71
CA PRO A 184 1.08 -11.98 -1.24
C PRO A 184 1.64 -11.15 -2.39
N SER A 185 1.56 -9.82 -2.26
CA SER A 185 2.18 -8.87 -3.17
C SER A 185 3.70 -8.86 -3.02
N ASN A 186 4.39 -8.31 -4.02
CA ASN A 186 5.75 -7.80 -3.79
C ASN A 186 5.72 -6.63 -2.79
N PRO A 187 6.83 -6.35 -2.08
CA PRO A 187 6.90 -5.20 -1.19
C PRO A 187 6.72 -3.88 -1.95
N PHE A 188 6.02 -2.94 -1.34
CA PHE A 188 5.75 -1.61 -1.89
C PHE A 188 5.76 -0.54 -0.81
N LEU A 189 6.11 0.68 -1.20
CA LEU A 189 6.28 1.80 -0.28
C LEU A 189 5.01 2.66 -0.23
N THR A 190 4.54 3.00 0.98
CA THR A 190 3.51 4.02 1.26
C THR A 190 4.16 5.23 1.93
N VAL A 191 3.35 6.15 2.49
CA VAL A 191 3.86 7.23 3.36
C VAL A 191 4.40 6.73 4.69
N TYR A 192 4.01 5.53 5.15
CA TYR A 192 4.39 5.00 6.46
C TYR A 192 5.65 4.14 6.38
N GLY A 193 5.82 3.40 5.30
CA GLY A 193 6.97 2.53 5.11
C GLY A 193 6.71 1.46 4.06
N PHE A 194 7.42 0.34 4.17
CA PHE A 194 7.21 -0.79 3.29
C PHE A 194 6.05 -1.65 3.77
N HIS A 195 5.22 -2.06 2.84
CA HIS A 195 4.18 -3.06 3.06
C HIS A 195 4.33 -4.18 2.05
N PHE A 196 3.85 -5.37 2.40
CA PHE A 196 3.21 -6.25 1.42
C PHE A 196 1.85 -6.64 1.98
N LEU A 197 0.94 -7.04 1.10
CA LEU A 197 -0.38 -7.51 1.50
C LEU A 197 -0.81 -8.72 0.70
N GLU A 198 -1.75 -9.47 1.24
CA GLU A 198 -2.53 -10.48 0.54
C GLU A 198 -4.00 -10.07 0.56
N VAL A 199 -4.68 -10.16 -0.58
CA VAL A 199 -6.14 -10.08 -0.62
C VAL A 199 -6.68 -11.46 -0.26
N THR A 200 -7.44 -11.56 0.83
CA THR A 200 -8.01 -12.82 1.30
C THR A 200 -9.43 -13.03 0.81
N GLN A 201 -10.16 -11.93 0.53
CA GLN A 201 -11.52 -12.00 0.00
C GLN A 201 -11.94 -10.68 -0.65
N TYR A 202 -12.70 -10.78 -1.75
CA TYR A 202 -13.45 -9.66 -2.31
C TYR A 202 -14.94 -9.68 -1.89
N GLU A 203 -15.43 -8.56 -1.35
CA GLU A 203 -16.86 -8.33 -1.10
C GLU A 203 -17.41 -7.38 -2.18
N GLN A 204 -17.99 -7.95 -3.24
CA GLN A 204 -18.56 -7.18 -4.35
C GLN A 204 -19.95 -6.63 -3.98
N LYS A 205 -20.20 -5.37 -4.33
CA LYS A 205 -21.49 -4.68 -4.23
C LYS A 205 -22.03 -4.36 -5.61
N THR A 206 -23.28 -3.90 -5.66
CA THR A 206 -23.93 -3.49 -6.91
C THR A 206 -23.16 -2.36 -7.60
N ASP A 207 -22.73 -1.36 -6.83
CA ASP A 207 -21.86 -0.29 -7.31
C ASP A 207 -20.40 -0.64 -7.00
N PRO A 208 -19.49 -0.70 -8.00
CA PRO A 208 -18.08 -1.01 -7.78
C PRO A 208 -17.35 -0.10 -6.78
N LYS A 209 -17.84 1.12 -6.56
CA LYS A 209 -17.29 2.05 -5.56
C LYS A 209 -17.52 1.57 -4.13
N ASP A 210 -18.58 0.79 -3.91
CA ASP A 210 -19.00 0.29 -2.59
C ASP A 210 -18.37 -1.07 -2.26
N ASN A 211 -17.57 -1.62 -3.18
CA ASN A 211 -16.82 -2.86 -2.96
C ASN A 211 -15.90 -2.73 -1.74
N LYS A 212 -15.84 -3.81 -0.95
CA LYS A 212 -14.89 -3.96 0.15
C LYS A 212 -13.93 -5.10 -0.13
N THR A 213 -12.77 -5.02 0.49
CA THR A 213 -11.74 -6.06 0.39
C THR A 213 -11.26 -6.43 1.76
N HIS A 214 -11.14 -7.73 1.97
CA HIS A 214 -10.47 -8.31 3.11
C HIS A 214 -9.02 -8.50 2.70
N VAL A 215 -8.11 -7.95 3.50
CA VAL A 215 -6.68 -8.10 3.30
C VAL A 215 -6.02 -8.49 4.60
N ARG A 216 -4.84 -9.06 4.51
CA ARG A 216 -3.89 -9.08 5.61
C ARG A 216 -2.56 -8.51 5.15
N HIS A 217 -1.83 -7.87 6.05
CA HIS A 217 -0.63 -7.14 5.65
C HIS A 217 0.43 -7.12 6.75
N ILE A 218 1.65 -6.78 6.35
CA ILE A 218 2.76 -6.47 7.26
C ILE A 218 3.29 -5.09 6.89
N LEU A 219 3.56 -4.26 7.90
CA LEU A 219 4.17 -2.95 7.77
C LEU A 219 5.57 -2.92 8.38
N VAL A 220 6.58 -2.51 7.62
CA VAL A 220 7.88 -2.10 8.14
C VAL A 220 7.95 -0.58 8.03
N MET A 221 7.74 0.11 9.15
CA MET A 221 7.58 1.56 9.18
C MET A 221 8.95 2.27 9.10
N PHE A 222 8.96 3.52 8.63
CA PHE A 222 10.15 4.37 8.75
C PHE A 222 10.58 4.47 10.23
N PRO A 223 11.85 4.21 10.58
CA PRO A 223 12.33 4.34 11.95
C PRO A 223 12.05 5.72 12.54
N GLU A 224 12.18 6.78 11.73
CA GLU A 224 11.88 8.14 12.13
C GLU A 224 10.42 8.32 12.59
N LEU A 225 9.47 7.64 11.93
CA LEU A 225 8.07 7.66 12.34
C LEU A 225 7.84 6.82 13.60
N GLN A 226 8.53 5.69 13.76
CA GLN A 226 8.45 4.87 14.97
C GLN A 226 8.91 5.68 16.20
N GLU A 227 10.00 6.43 16.07
CA GLU A 227 10.49 7.28 17.16
C GLU A 227 9.53 8.45 17.45
N MET A 228 8.84 8.98 16.44
CA MET A 228 7.80 10.00 16.63
C MET A 228 6.59 9.43 17.38
N GLU A 229 6.10 8.25 17.01
CA GLU A 229 5.00 7.58 17.71
C GLU A 229 5.35 7.25 19.16
N LYS A 230 6.55 6.70 19.42
CA LYS A 230 7.05 6.46 20.79
C LYS A 230 7.13 7.74 21.61
N ALA A 231 7.43 8.87 20.96
CA ALA A 231 7.44 10.19 21.59
C ALA A 231 6.04 10.83 21.71
N GLY A 232 4.96 10.13 21.33
CA GLY A 232 3.58 10.62 21.39
C GLY A 232 3.26 11.71 20.37
N LYS A 233 4.03 11.82 19.28
CA LYS A 233 3.79 12.80 18.22
C LYS A 233 2.79 12.28 17.20
N ASP A 234 1.94 13.17 16.69
CA ASP A 234 1.04 12.86 15.58
C ASP A 234 1.83 12.83 14.26
N ILE A 235 2.19 11.63 13.82
CA ILE A 235 2.90 11.40 12.56
C ILE A 235 2.09 11.84 11.33
N ARG A 236 0.76 11.84 11.39
CA ARG A 236 -0.10 12.24 10.25
C ARG A 236 0.00 13.74 10.04
N THR A 237 0.04 14.50 11.13
CA THR A 237 0.28 15.95 11.08
C THR A 237 1.67 16.26 10.56
N GLU A 238 2.69 15.51 10.96
CA GLU A 238 4.05 15.69 10.43
C GLU A 238 4.15 15.38 8.93
N ILE A 239 3.57 14.28 8.46
CA ILE A 239 3.53 13.95 7.03
C ILE A 239 2.84 15.07 6.24
N LYS A 240 1.71 15.60 6.73
CA LYS A 240 1.01 16.74 6.10
C LYS A 240 1.89 17.98 6.03
N ARG A 241 2.64 18.28 7.11
CA ARG A 241 3.57 19.41 7.17
C ARG A 241 4.68 19.25 6.12
N LEU A 242 5.35 18.10 6.08
CA LEU A 242 6.37 17.79 5.08
C LEU A 242 5.84 17.92 3.65
N VAL A 243 4.64 17.41 3.39
CA VAL A 243 3.98 17.55 2.07
C VAL A 243 3.69 19.00 1.72
N SER A 244 3.27 19.83 2.69
CA SER A 244 3.01 21.25 2.44
C SER A 244 4.28 22.06 2.13
N GLU A 245 5.44 21.59 2.58
CA GLU A 245 6.73 22.26 2.43
C GLU A 245 7.58 21.72 1.26
N CYS A 246 7.13 20.64 0.61
CA CYS A 246 7.89 19.99 -0.46
C CYS A 246 8.18 20.94 -1.62
N LYS A 247 9.23 20.64 -2.40
CA LYS A 247 9.57 21.37 -3.63
C LYS A 247 9.23 20.51 -4.84
N ILE A 248 8.50 21.08 -5.78
CA ILE A 248 8.05 20.38 -6.98
C ILE A 248 8.72 20.98 -8.21
N LYS A 249 9.49 20.18 -8.94
CA LYS A 249 10.00 20.55 -10.27
C LYS A 249 9.18 19.84 -11.34
N LEU A 250 8.48 20.60 -12.17
CA LEU A 250 7.83 20.06 -13.37
C LEU A 250 8.88 19.83 -14.46
N LEU A 251 8.84 18.67 -15.10
CA LEU A 251 9.75 18.36 -16.21
C LEU A 251 9.15 18.69 -17.58
N GLU A 252 7.87 19.07 -17.61
CA GLU A 252 7.13 19.47 -18.81
C GLU A 252 6.18 20.63 -18.47
N ASP A 253 6.18 21.67 -19.29
CA ASP A 253 5.41 22.90 -19.05
C ASP A 253 3.88 22.67 -19.03
N GLY A 254 3.40 21.69 -19.79
CA GLY A 254 1.97 21.34 -19.88
C GLY A 254 1.38 20.68 -18.63
N LEU A 255 2.19 20.37 -17.62
CA LEU A 255 1.76 19.61 -16.43
C LEU A 255 1.33 20.48 -15.25
N HIS A 256 1.28 21.80 -15.41
CA HIS A 256 0.85 22.69 -14.32
C HIS A 256 -0.54 22.32 -13.77
N ASN A 257 -1.47 21.94 -14.64
CA ASN A 257 -2.86 21.68 -14.27
C ASN A 257 -3.12 20.30 -13.64
N ILE A 258 -2.15 19.37 -13.76
CA ILE A 258 -2.21 18.07 -13.08
C ILE A 258 -1.77 18.18 -11.62
N LEU A 259 -1.15 19.28 -11.20
CA LEU A 259 -0.90 19.54 -9.79
C LEU A 259 -2.19 19.98 -9.07
N PRO A 260 -2.47 19.43 -7.88
CA PRO A 260 -3.52 19.92 -7.00
C PRO A 260 -3.32 21.42 -6.69
N PRO A 261 -4.38 22.25 -6.66
CA PRO A 261 -4.26 23.69 -6.40
C PRO A 261 -3.39 24.04 -5.18
N LYS A 262 -3.54 23.27 -4.09
CA LYS A 262 -2.79 23.44 -2.84
C LYS A 262 -1.27 23.22 -2.96
N LEU A 263 -0.80 22.55 -4.01
CA LEU A 263 0.62 22.27 -4.25
C LEU A 263 1.23 23.12 -5.37
N ARG A 264 0.45 23.99 -6.02
CA ARG A 264 0.98 24.83 -7.12
C ARG A 264 1.95 25.89 -6.64
N GLY A 265 1.83 26.32 -5.38
CA GLY A 265 2.79 27.22 -4.73
C GLY A 265 4.17 26.58 -4.47
N ASN A 266 4.23 25.25 -4.52
CA ASN A 266 5.45 24.47 -4.27
C ASN A 266 6.32 24.32 -5.52
N ILE A 267 5.88 24.84 -6.68
CA ILE A 267 6.61 24.72 -7.94
C ILE A 267 7.87 25.58 -7.89
N ILE A 268 9.03 24.95 -8.12
CA ILE A 268 10.31 25.64 -8.30
C ILE A 268 10.65 25.74 -9.78
N LYS A 269 11.27 26.86 -10.19
CA LYS A 269 11.76 27.04 -11.56
C LYS A 269 12.97 26.14 -11.80
N SER A 270 13.06 25.63 -13.03
CA SER A 270 14.17 24.81 -13.51
C SER A 270 15.50 25.54 -13.53
#